data_AF-A0A5N6XLL8-F1
#
_entry.id   AF-A0A5N6XLL8-F1
#
_cell.length_a   1.000
_cell.length_b   1.000
_cell.length_c   1.000
_cell.angle_alpha   90.00
_cell.angle_beta   90.00
_cell.angle_gamma   90.00
#
_symmetry.space_group_name_H-M   'P 1'
#
loop_
_entity.id
_entity.type
_entity.pdbx_description
1 polymer ?
#
loop_
_entity_poly.entity_id
_entity_poly.type
_entity_poly.pdbx_seq_one_letter_code
_entity_poly.pdbx_strand_id
1 'polypeptide(L)'
;MGISGRPPYREQLQATLRKADQEFGVKETPVTLLTSMFQYIQDSLKEQVLAETNSKKFLMQRELENVAKRCWVTYPVKQNDSLRISLVEAALAAGFDEVHGISESLAAVHFAVLEKELPLCTPSTVLLIDCGGGSSDAATVMVDEKRQIKLACVTDGLSVGGQTVNETARAWLSNNSQLTYINDDSHWEMVSAIFDGCKMAFNGVEPVNFKVIPTFMKLEPDLMQSFYRPLVSNVLDLFQTQYNHAKENGCPPNHLILCGGPARNMWFFETIKKEVCSRYPSMICERIFECSRGSGTGGLAVCPEPPYRAAHC
;
A
#
# COMPACT_ATOMS: atom_id res chain seq x y z
N MET A 1 -9.08 3.67 -9.79
CA MET A 1 -10.44 3.41 -9.26
C MET A 1 -10.29 2.47 -8.08
N GLY A 2 -10.56 2.93 -6.86
CA GLY A 2 -10.47 2.12 -5.66
C GLY A 2 -11.40 2.69 -4.60
N ILE A 3 -12.42 1.93 -4.22
CA ILE A 3 -13.30 2.21 -3.08
C ILE A 3 -13.21 0.98 -2.17
N SER A 4 -12.75 1.17 -0.94
CA SER A 4 -12.65 0.17 0.12
C SER A 4 -14.00 -0.27 0.67
N GLY A 5 -13.99 -1.45 1.28
CA GLY A 5 -14.86 -1.76 2.42
C GLY A 5 -16.20 -2.41 2.11
N ARG A 6 -16.23 -3.63 1.54
CA ARG A 6 -17.29 -4.66 1.68
C ARG A 6 -16.83 -6.02 1.08
N PRO A 7 -17.49 -7.17 1.41
CA PRO A 7 -16.92 -8.53 1.29
C PRO A 7 -16.66 -8.97 -0.16
N PRO A 8 -15.93 -10.09 -0.36
CA PRO A 8 -14.67 -10.09 -1.10
C PRO A 8 -14.81 -9.35 -2.44
N TYR A 9 -13.97 -8.34 -2.66
CA TYR A 9 -13.93 -7.48 -3.84
C TYR A 9 -14.12 -8.22 -5.18
N ARG A 10 -13.67 -9.48 -5.26
CA ARG A 10 -13.91 -10.38 -6.38
C ARG A 10 -15.40 -10.52 -6.72
N GLU A 11 -16.26 -10.77 -5.75
CA GLU A 11 -17.70 -11.00 -5.98
C GLU A 11 -18.42 -9.73 -6.41
N GLN A 12 -18.07 -8.59 -5.82
CA GLN A 12 -18.64 -7.29 -6.20
C GLN A 12 -18.13 -6.82 -7.55
N LEU A 13 -16.82 -6.92 -7.82
CA LEU A 13 -16.26 -6.61 -9.12
C LEU A 13 -16.83 -7.55 -10.19
N GLN A 14 -16.97 -8.85 -9.89
CA GLN A 14 -17.64 -9.80 -10.78
C GLN A 14 -19.12 -9.45 -10.97
N ALA A 15 -19.84 -9.02 -9.93
CA ALA A 15 -21.24 -8.61 -10.03
C ALA A 15 -21.38 -7.33 -10.86
N THR A 16 -20.51 -6.34 -10.66
CA THR A 16 -20.48 -5.09 -11.43
C THR A 16 -20.10 -5.34 -12.88
N LEU A 17 -19.10 -6.18 -13.15
CA LEU A 17 -18.72 -6.57 -14.52
C LEU A 17 -19.82 -7.39 -15.20
N ARG A 18 -20.47 -8.32 -14.49
CA ARG A 18 -21.66 -9.04 -15.00
C ARG A 18 -22.81 -8.09 -15.32
N LYS A 19 -23.05 -7.10 -14.44
CA LYS A 19 -24.08 -6.09 -14.68
C LYS A 19 -23.72 -5.21 -15.88
N ALA A 20 -22.45 -4.84 -16.03
CA ALA A 20 -21.97 -4.09 -17.18
C ALA A 20 -22.02 -4.92 -18.49
N ASP A 21 -21.78 -6.23 -18.43
CA ASP A 21 -21.98 -7.16 -19.55
C ASP A 21 -23.45 -7.22 -19.96
N GLN A 22 -24.36 -7.35 -18.98
CA GLN A 22 -25.80 -7.42 -19.22
C GLN A 22 -26.40 -6.11 -19.73
N GLU A 23 -25.96 -4.96 -19.20
CA GLU A 23 -26.51 -3.64 -19.54
C GLU A 23 -25.83 -2.99 -20.74
N PHE A 24 -24.53 -3.26 -20.96
CA PHE A 24 -23.70 -2.56 -21.94
C PHE A 24 -22.87 -3.48 -22.85
N GLY A 25 -22.97 -4.81 -22.70
CA GLY A 25 -22.19 -5.77 -23.50
C GLY A 25 -20.70 -5.80 -23.18
N VAL A 26 -20.29 -5.28 -22.01
CA VAL A 26 -18.90 -5.27 -21.54
C VAL A 26 -18.49 -6.66 -21.09
N LYS A 27 -17.82 -7.42 -21.96
CA LYS A 27 -17.36 -8.81 -21.70
C LYS A 27 -16.10 -8.91 -20.83
N GLU A 28 -15.74 -7.87 -20.11
CA GLU A 28 -14.48 -7.85 -19.35
C GLU A 28 -14.59 -8.65 -18.05
N THR A 29 -13.56 -9.44 -17.77
CA THR A 29 -13.35 -10.12 -16.49
C THR A 29 -12.27 -9.39 -15.68
N PRO A 30 -12.16 -9.60 -14.36
CA PRO A 30 -11.05 -9.05 -13.58
C PRO A 30 -9.68 -9.44 -14.14
N VAL A 31 -9.54 -10.66 -14.67
CA VAL A 31 -8.29 -11.13 -15.27
C VAL A 31 -7.99 -10.38 -16.56
N THR A 32 -8.96 -10.17 -17.46
CA THR A 32 -8.71 -9.42 -18.70
C THR A 32 -8.35 -7.97 -18.43
N LEU A 33 -9.00 -7.33 -17.44
CA LEU A 33 -8.63 -5.99 -16.98
C LEU A 33 -7.19 -5.94 -16.46
N LEU A 34 -6.82 -6.87 -15.59
CA LEU A 34 -5.44 -6.96 -15.07
C LEU A 34 -4.44 -7.26 -16.19
N THR A 35 -4.77 -8.13 -17.15
CA THR A 35 -3.91 -8.42 -18.30
C THR A 35 -3.68 -7.17 -19.14
N SER A 36 -4.73 -6.39 -19.43
CA SER A 36 -4.59 -5.11 -20.14
C SER A 36 -3.74 -4.11 -19.37
N MET A 37 -3.83 -4.08 -18.03
CA MET A 37 -2.92 -3.26 -17.21
C MET A 37 -1.46 -3.70 -17.35
N PHE A 38 -1.18 -5.01 -17.28
CA PHE A 38 0.19 -5.51 -17.45
C PHE A 38 0.72 -5.32 -18.88
N GLN A 39 -0.13 -5.42 -19.90
CA GLN A 39 0.23 -5.09 -21.29
C GLN A 39 0.61 -3.62 -21.41
N TYR A 40 -0.20 -2.71 -20.86
CA TYR A 40 0.13 -1.28 -20.82
C TYR A 40 1.47 -1.01 -20.13
N ILE A 41 1.79 -1.73 -19.04
CA ILE A 41 3.09 -1.65 -18.37
C ILE A 41 4.22 -2.10 -19.32
N GLN A 42 4.07 -3.23 -20.02
CA GLN A 42 5.07 -3.69 -20.98
C GLN A 42 5.28 -2.70 -22.12
N ASP A 43 4.19 -2.16 -22.68
CA ASP A 43 4.26 -1.17 -23.76
C ASP A 43 4.96 0.11 -23.28
N SER A 44 4.62 0.59 -22.09
CA SER A 44 5.27 1.75 -21.46
C SER A 44 6.76 1.50 -21.21
N LEU A 45 7.13 0.32 -20.73
CA LEU A 45 8.54 -0.06 -20.53
C LEU A 45 9.28 -0.12 -21.86
N LYS A 46 8.65 -0.66 -22.91
CA LYS A 46 9.22 -0.70 -24.25
C LYS A 46 9.48 0.69 -24.79
N GLU A 47 8.53 1.61 -24.66
CA GLU A 47 8.72 3.01 -25.05
C GLU A 47 9.89 3.66 -24.30
N GLN A 48 9.96 3.46 -22.97
CA GLN A 48 11.05 4.01 -22.15
C GLN A 48 12.42 3.47 -22.55
N VAL A 49 12.55 2.15 -22.72
CA VAL A 49 13.81 1.52 -23.14
C VAL A 49 14.19 1.97 -24.54
N LEU A 50 13.26 2.05 -25.49
CA LEU A 50 13.57 2.48 -26.86
C LEU A 50 13.96 3.97 -26.94
N ALA A 51 13.45 4.80 -26.02
CA ALA A 51 13.81 6.21 -25.92
C ALA A 51 15.21 6.44 -25.31
N GLU A 52 15.81 5.46 -24.63
CA GLU A 52 17.15 5.59 -24.07
C GLU A 52 18.25 5.55 -25.15
N THR A 53 19.13 6.56 -25.13
CA THR A 53 20.24 6.74 -26.10
C THR A 53 21.21 5.55 -26.18
N ASN A 54 21.27 4.72 -25.14
CA ASN A 54 22.14 3.54 -25.03
C ASN A 54 21.38 2.20 -24.96
N SER A 55 20.11 2.17 -25.35
CA SER A 55 19.23 1.00 -25.26
C SER A 55 19.82 -0.28 -25.83
N LYS A 56 20.50 -0.20 -26.99
CA LYS A 56 21.20 -1.34 -27.61
C LYS A 56 22.32 -1.91 -26.74
N LYS A 57 22.99 -1.09 -25.94
CA LYS A 57 24.03 -1.53 -25.00
C LYS A 57 23.40 -2.14 -23.74
N PHE A 58 22.32 -1.54 -23.24
CA PHE A 58 21.54 -2.06 -22.12
C PHE A 58 20.95 -3.45 -22.41
N LEU A 59 20.42 -3.63 -23.62
CA LEU A 59 19.87 -4.90 -24.09
C LEU A 59 20.93 -5.90 -24.58
N MET A 60 22.22 -5.61 -24.41
CA MET A 60 23.33 -6.45 -24.90
C MET A 60 23.19 -6.85 -26.38
N GLN A 61 22.79 -5.89 -27.22
CA GLN A 61 22.53 -6.05 -28.66
C GLN A 61 21.36 -7.00 -29.01
N ARG A 62 20.52 -7.37 -28.04
CA ARG A 62 19.28 -8.13 -28.28
C ARG A 62 18.12 -7.18 -28.56
N GLU A 63 17.14 -7.68 -29.30
CA GLU A 63 15.80 -7.06 -29.34
C GLU A 63 15.11 -7.22 -27.99
N LEU A 64 14.33 -6.22 -27.56
CA LEU A 64 13.64 -6.23 -26.27
C LEU A 64 12.68 -7.42 -26.14
N GLU A 65 12.07 -7.82 -27.26
CA GLU A 65 11.19 -8.97 -27.37
C GLU A 65 11.89 -10.27 -26.98
N ASN A 66 13.21 -10.37 -27.25
CA ASN A 66 14.04 -11.54 -26.99
C ASN A 66 14.70 -11.52 -25.60
N VAL A 67 14.42 -10.50 -24.78
CA VAL A 67 14.87 -10.45 -23.39
C VAL A 67 13.80 -11.03 -22.49
N ALA A 68 14.21 -11.96 -21.62
CA ALA A 68 13.33 -12.53 -20.61
C ALA A 68 12.92 -11.45 -19.60
N LYS A 69 11.61 -11.27 -19.42
CA LYS A 69 10.98 -10.24 -18.58
C LYS A 69 10.51 -10.90 -17.29
N ARG A 70 11.21 -10.61 -16.19
CA ARG A 70 10.78 -11.03 -14.85
C ARG A 70 9.92 -9.95 -14.20
N CYS A 71 8.90 -10.36 -13.46
CA CYS A 71 8.00 -9.47 -12.72
C CYS A 71 7.81 -9.96 -11.29
N TRP A 72 7.79 -9.02 -10.34
CA TRP A 72 7.33 -9.26 -8.98
C TRP A 72 6.03 -8.49 -8.79
N VAL A 73 4.96 -9.22 -8.45
CA VAL A 73 3.65 -8.64 -8.14
C VAL A 73 3.49 -8.55 -6.63
N THR A 74 3.19 -7.35 -6.13
CA THR A 74 2.87 -7.11 -4.72
C THR A 74 1.38 -7.33 -4.47
N TYR A 75 1.03 -7.82 -3.28
CA TYR A 75 -0.37 -7.98 -2.87
C TYR A 75 -0.56 -7.76 -1.35
N PRO A 76 -1.74 -7.30 -0.90
CA PRO A 76 -2.07 -7.20 0.51
C PRO A 76 -2.12 -8.57 1.19
N VAL A 77 -1.65 -8.66 2.43
CA VAL A 77 -1.53 -9.91 3.18
C VAL A 77 -2.89 -10.57 3.39
N LYS A 78 -3.93 -9.78 3.70
CA LYS A 78 -5.28 -10.31 3.95
C LYS A 78 -6.12 -10.58 2.71
N GLN A 79 -5.62 -10.27 1.52
CA GLN A 79 -6.35 -10.60 0.29
C GLN A 79 -6.19 -12.08 -0.05
N ASN A 80 -7.24 -12.66 -0.66
CA ASN A 80 -7.30 -14.10 -0.90
C ASN A 80 -6.21 -14.56 -1.88
N ASP A 81 -5.76 -15.81 -1.75
CA ASP A 81 -4.86 -16.46 -2.73
C ASP A 81 -5.33 -16.27 -4.17
N SER A 82 -6.64 -16.12 -4.38
CA SER A 82 -7.20 -15.86 -5.71
C SER A 82 -6.73 -14.55 -6.33
N LEU A 83 -6.53 -13.46 -5.58
CA LEU A 83 -6.00 -12.23 -6.17
C LEU A 83 -4.54 -12.41 -6.57
N ARG A 84 -3.71 -12.98 -5.70
CA ARG A 84 -2.31 -13.28 -6.03
C ARG A 84 -2.23 -14.12 -7.30
N ILE A 85 -3.03 -15.18 -7.40
CA ILE A 85 -3.12 -16.02 -8.59
C ILE A 85 -3.56 -15.19 -9.80
N SER A 86 -4.60 -14.36 -9.66
CA SER A 86 -5.09 -13.53 -10.77
C SER A 86 -4.05 -12.52 -11.26
N LEU A 87 -3.26 -11.91 -10.36
CA LEU A 87 -2.17 -11.00 -10.71
C LEU A 87 -1.05 -11.73 -11.46
N VAL A 88 -0.66 -12.91 -10.96
CA VAL A 88 0.38 -13.74 -11.59
C VAL A 88 -0.08 -14.21 -12.98
N GLU A 89 -1.29 -14.76 -13.08
CA GLU A 89 -1.87 -15.22 -14.35
C GLU A 89 -2.01 -14.07 -15.36
N ALA A 90 -2.47 -12.91 -14.90
CA ALA A 90 -2.61 -11.74 -15.75
C ALA A 90 -1.27 -11.22 -16.29
N ALA A 91 -0.23 -11.20 -15.46
CA ALA A 91 1.13 -10.82 -15.87
C ALA A 91 1.73 -11.85 -16.86
N LEU A 92 1.59 -13.14 -16.59
CA LEU A 92 2.02 -14.18 -17.53
C LEU A 92 1.29 -14.04 -18.87
N ALA A 93 -0.02 -13.83 -18.85
CA ALA A 93 -0.82 -13.61 -20.06
C ALA A 93 -0.44 -12.32 -20.81
N ALA A 94 0.13 -11.33 -20.13
CA ALA A 94 0.65 -10.11 -20.73
C ALA A 94 2.05 -10.27 -21.33
N GLY A 95 2.68 -11.45 -21.24
CA GLY A 95 3.98 -11.73 -21.87
C GLY A 95 5.18 -11.55 -20.96
N PHE A 96 5.01 -11.60 -19.63
CA PHE A 96 6.13 -11.76 -18.71
C PHE A 96 6.56 -13.23 -18.66
N ASP A 97 7.87 -13.50 -18.70
CA ASP A 97 8.43 -14.86 -18.77
C ASP A 97 8.47 -15.53 -17.39
N GLU A 98 8.67 -14.75 -16.34
CA GLU A 98 8.79 -15.24 -14.97
C GLU A 98 8.11 -14.26 -14.02
N VAL A 99 7.10 -14.74 -13.28
CA VAL A 99 6.30 -13.88 -12.39
C VAL A 99 6.27 -14.47 -10.98
N HIS A 100 6.63 -13.64 -9.99
CA HIS A 100 6.65 -14.00 -8.58
C HIS A 100 5.70 -13.11 -7.79
N GLY A 101 5.12 -13.65 -6.72
CA GLY A 101 4.29 -12.90 -5.78
C GLY A 101 5.03 -12.63 -4.47
N ILE A 102 4.90 -11.42 -3.94
CA ILE A 102 5.38 -11.03 -2.61
C ILE A 102 4.32 -10.17 -1.92
N SER A 103 4.18 -10.24 -0.59
CA SER A 103 3.27 -9.32 0.10
C SER A 103 3.80 -7.89 0.05
N GLU A 104 2.90 -6.90 0.03
CA GLU A 104 3.25 -5.47 0.07
C GLU A 104 4.14 -5.14 1.27
N SER A 105 3.76 -5.61 2.46
CA SER A 105 4.54 -5.42 3.69
C SER A 105 5.94 -6.03 3.62
N LEU A 106 6.11 -7.20 2.99
CA LEU A 106 7.43 -7.82 2.85
C LEU A 106 8.27 -7.10 1.80
N ALA A 107 7.69 -6.70 0.67
CA ALA A 107 8.37 -5.86 -0.33
C ALA A 107 8.83 -4.53 0.26
N ALA A 108 7.98 -3.87 1.05
CA ALA A 108 8.29 -2.63 1.75
C ALA A 108 9.45 -2.81 2.75
N VAL A 109 9.50 -3.93 3.47
CA VAL A 109 10.64 -4.25 4.37
C VAL A 109 11.92 -4.42 3.58
N HIS A 110 11.89 -5.16 2.47
CA HIS A 110 13.05 -5.34 1.61
C HIS A 110 13.58 -3.99 1.10
N PHE A 111 12.69 -3.11 0.66
CA PHE A 111 13.06 -1.75 0.25
C PHE A 111 13.63 -0.93 1.42
N ALA A 112 12.99 -0.97 2.58
CA ALA A 112 13.43 -0.25 3.78
C ALA A 112 14.84 -0.66 4.20
N VAL A 113 15.10 -1.97 4.27
CA VAL A 113 16.38 -2.50 4.68
C VAL A 113 17.39 -2.27 3.57
N LEU A 114 17.19 -2.82 2.37
CA LEU A 114 18.25 -2.88 1.36
C LEU A 114 18.53 -1.52 0.71
N GLU A 115 17.50 -0.79 0.30
CA GLU A 115 17.65 0.43 -0.52
C GLU A 115 17.79 1.71 0.32
N LYS A 116 17.11 1.78 1.47
CA LYS A 116 17.13 2.99 2.31
C LYS A 116 18.24 3.00 3.36
N GLU A 117 19.05 1.95 3.41
CA GLU A 117 20.16 1.81 4.37
C GLU A 117 19.78 2.21 5.79
N LEU A 118 18.59 1.81 6.25
CA LEU A 118 18.12 2.18 7.59
C LEU A 118 19.20 1.83 8.63
N PRO A 119 19.48 2.75 9.58
CA PRO A 119 20.53 2.58 10.58
C PRO A 119 20.07 1.57 11.64
N LEU A 120 20.09 0.29 11.27
CA LEU A 120 19.71 -0.81 12.13
C LEU A 120 20.89 -1.23 13.01
N CYS A 121 20.65 -1.40 14.32
CA CYS A 121 21.59 -2.11 15.19
C CYS A 121 21.50 -3.61 14.87
N THR A 122 22.38 -4.12 14.00
CA THR A 122 22.38 -5.53 13.61
C THR A 122 23.03 -6.42 14.71
N PRO A 123 22.48 -7.63 14.97
CA PRO A 123 21.23 -8.17 14.43
C PRO A 123 20.00 -7.42 14.97
N SER A 124 19.04 -7.15 14.09
CA SER A 124 17.79 -6.44 14.44
C SER A 124 16.57 -7.26 14.09
N THR A 125 15.47 -7.01 14.79
CA THR A 125 14.16 -7.53 14.41
C THR A 125 13.24 -6.35 14.08
N VAL A 126 12.87 -6.25 12.82
CA VAL A 126 12.13 -5.14 12.24
C VAL A 126 10.70 -5.56 12.02
N LEU A 127 9.75 -4.87 12.66
CA LEU A 127 8.33 -4.95 12.37
C LEU A 127 7.97 -3.76 11.50
N LEU A 128 7.51 -4.01 10.27
CA LEU A 128 6.98 -2.98 9.39
C LEU A 128 5.47 -3.11 9.29
N ILE A 129 4.79 -1.97 9.28
CA ILE A 129 3.37 -1.87 8.92
C ILE A 129 3.25 -0.91 7.74
N ASP A 130 2.80 -1.44 6.62
CA ASP A 130 2.38 -0.66 5.47
C ASP A 130 0.93 -0.24 5.64
N CYS A 131 0.69 1.07 5.73
CA CYS A 131 -0.65 1.62 5.80
C CYS A 131 -1.04 2.15 4.41
N GLY A 132 -1.68 1.32 3.60
CA GLY A 132 -2.21 1.70 2.31
C GLY A 132 -3.50 2.53 2.39
N GLY A 133 -4.15 2.70 1.23
CA GLY A 133 -5.46 3.33 1.15
C GLY A 133 -6.58 2.45 1.71
N GLY A 134 -6.60 1.17 1.32
CA GLY A 134 -7.65 0.21 1.68
C GLY A 134 -7.20 -0.96 2.56
N SER A 135 -5.90 -1.10 2.82
CA SER A 135 -5.34 -2.13 3.69
C SER A 135 -4.21 -1.60 4.56
N SER A 136 -3.96 -2.31 5.64
CA SER A 136 -2.81 -2.14 6.51
C SER A 136 -2.18 -3.51 6.71
N ASP A 137 -0.96 -3.68 6.24
CA ASP A 137 -0.30 -4.99 6.15
C ASP A 137 1.01 -4.97 6.93
N ALA A 138 1.27 -6.01 7.71
CA ALA A 138 2.41 -6.11 8.58
C ALA A 138 3.35 -7.25 8.17
N ALA A 139 4.64 -7.04 8.36
CA ALA A 139 5.66 -8.07 8.25
C ALA A 139 6.69 -7.89 9.36
N THR A 140 7.19 -9.00 9.91
CA THR A 140 8.33 -8.95 10.84
C THR A 140 9.46 -9.80 10.32
N VAL A 141 10.65 -9.21 10.27
CA VAL A 141 11.86 -9.87 9.80
C VAL A 141 13.00 -9.73 10.79
N MET A 142 13.87 -10.72 10.80
CA MET A 142 15.22 -10.59 11.35
C MET A 142 16.16 -10.11 10.24
N VAL A 143 17.02 -9.15 10.58
CA VAL A 143 18.08 -8.65 9.72
C VAL A 143 19.42 -8.92 10.40
N ASP A 144 20.26 -9.73 9.78
CA ASP A 144 21.58 -10.06 10.31
C ASP A 144 22.65 -9.01 9.96
N GLU A 145 23.89 -9.24 10.42
CA GLU A 145 25.04 -8.36 10.16
C GLU A 145 25.37 -8.21 8.66
N LYS A 146 24.98 -9.19 7.83
CA LYS A 146 25.13 -9.16 6.36
C LYS A 146 23.91 -8.57 5.66
N ARG A 147 22.96 -8.02 6.42
CA ARG A 147 21.67 -7.49 5.97
C ARG A 147 20.82 -8.54 5.25
N GLN A 148 21.01 -9.82 5.56
CA GLN A 148 20.11 -10.86 5.09
C GLN A 148 18.80 -10.79 5.86
N ILE A 149 17.70 -10.84 5.12
CA ILE A 149 16.34 -10.71 5.64
C ILE A 149 15.74 -12.10 5.77
N LYS A 150 15.25 -12.43 6.97
CA LYS A 150 14.51 -13.67 7.23
C LYS A 150 13.20 -13.36 7.93
N LEU A 151 12.11 -13.95 7.46
CA LEU A 151 10.81 -13.78 8.10
C LEU A 151 10.85 -14.32 9.53
N ALA A 152 10.44 -13.50 10.50
CA ALA A 152 10.43 -13.85 11.92
C ALA A 152 9.14 -14.57 12.34
N CYS A 153 8.02 -14.23 11.72
CA CYS A 153 6.71 -14.83 11.95
C CYS A 153 5.80 -14.61 10.74
N VAL A 154 4.65 -15.28 10.70
CA VAL A 154 3.66 -15.11 9.62
C VAL A 154 3.23 -13.64 9.54
N THR A 155 3.10 -13.12 8.32
CA THR A 155 2.58 -11.77 8.05
C THR A 155 1.11 -11.68 8.41
N ASP A 156 0.66 -10.55 8.95
CA ASP A 156 -0.75 -10.27 9.21
C ASP A 156 -1.20 -8.98 8.51
N GLY A 157 -2.50 -8.75 8.41
CA GLY A 157 -3.03 -7.55 7.79
C GLY A 157 -4.49 -7.29 8.14
N LEU A 158 -4.96 -6.11 7.74
CA LEU A 158 -6.30 -5.61 7.95
C LEU A 158 -6.82 -4.99 6.65
N SER A 159 -8.10 -5.16 6.36
CA SER A 159 -8.79 -4.48 5.24
C SER A 159 -9.23 -3.06 5.63
N VAL A 160 -8.33 -2.31 6.26
CA VAL A 160 -8.53 -0.94 6.73
C VAL A 160 -7.29 -0.12 6.39
N GLY A 161 -7.45 1.16 6.10
CA GLY A 161 -6.33 2.01 5.70
C GLY A 161 -6.71 3.49 5.72
N GLY A 162 -6.05 4.31 4.91
CA GLY A 162 -6.36 5.74 4.82
C GLY A 162 -7.81 6.06 4.46
N GLN A 163 -8.52 5.16 3.79
CA GLN A 163 -9.93 5.33 3.46
C GLN A 163 -10.86 5.20 4.67
N THR A 164 -10.46 4.50 5.73
CA THR A 164 -11.22 4.43 6.99
C THR A 164 -11.41 5.82 7.62
N VAL A 165 -10.42 6.70 7.46
CA VAL A 165 -10.51 8.10 7.89
C VAL A 165 -11.58 8.85 7.07
N ASN A 166 -11.64 8.59 5.76
CA ASN A 166 -12.63 9.17 4.86
C ASN A 166 -14.03 8.64 5.19
N GLU A 167 -14.19 7.35 5.43
CA GLU A 167 -15.47 6.74 5.83
C GLU A 167 -15.99 7.30 7.14
N THR A 168 -15.10 7.53 8.12
CA THR A 168 -15.47 8.15 9.40
C THR A 168 -15.92 9.60 9.19
N ALA A 169 -15.22 10.35 8.34
CA ALA A 169 -15.63 11.70 7.95
C ALA A 169 -16.95 11.69 7.17
N ARG A 170 -17.17 10.71 6.26
CA ARG A 170 -18.44 10.53 5.52
C ARG A 170 -19.59 10.37 6.49
N ALA A 171 -19.45 9.47 7.47
CA ALA A 171 -20.48 9.22 8.46
C ALA A 171 -20.80 10.49 9.27
N TRP A 172 -19.79 11.30 9.60
CA TRP A 172 -20.01 12.59 10.26
C TRP A 172 -20.71 13.61 9.34
N LEU A 173 -20.28 13.72 8.07
CA LEU A 173 -20.86 14.64 7.08
C LEU A 173 -22.30 14.29 6.72
N SER A 174 -22.63 12.99 6.60
CA SER A 174 -23.99 12.52 6.32
C SER A 174 -24.97 12.86 7.44
N ASN A 175 -24.49 13.02 8.67
CA ASN A 175 -25.29 13.48 9.80
C ASN A 175 -25.34 15.02 9.91
N ASN A 176 -24.62 15.74 9.04
CA ASN A 176 -24.57 17.20 9.04
C ASN A 176 -25.60 17.77 8.05
N SER A 177 -26.61 18.48 8.58
CA SER A 177 -27.72 19.02 7.80
C SER A 177 -27.30 20.07 6.76
N GLN A 178 -26.06 20.57 6.78
CA GLN A 178 -25.56 21.56 5.82
C GLN A 178 -25.11 20.96 4.47
N LEU A 179 -25.08 19.63 4.33
CA LEU A 179 -24.53 18.93 3.17
C LEU A 179 -25.48 17.87 2.60
N THR A 180 -26.75 18.24 2.47
CA THR A 180 -27.81 17.36 1.94
C THR A 180 -27.59 16.93 0.48
N TYR A 181 -26.67 17.58 -0.24
CA TYR A 181 -26.28 17.21 -1.61
C TYR A 181 -25.26 16.04 -1.67
N ILE A 182 -24.74 15.57 -0.54
CA ILE A 182 -23.93 14.34 -0.49
C ILE A 182 -24.88 13.17 -0.26
N ASN A 183 -25.60 12.80 -1.32
CA ASN A 183 -26.73 11.87 -1.28
C ASN A 183 -26.44 10.52 -1.97
N ASP A 184 -25.31 10.39 -2.66
CA ASP A 184 -24.86 9.14 -3.27
C ASP A 184 -23.31 8.99 -3.25
N ASP A 185 -22.82 7.87 -3.79
CA ASP A 185 -21.40 7.56 -3.86
C ASP A 185 -20.63 8.46 -4.84
N SER A 186 -21.25 8.94 -5.93
CA SER A 186 -20.59 9.79 -6.91
C SER A 186 -20.25 11.17 -6.35
N HIS A 187 -21.18 11.77 -5.59
CA HIS A 187 -20.92 13.01 -4.86
C HIS A 187 -19.85 12.79 -3.79
N TRP A 188 -19.89 11.64 -3.11
CA TRP A 188 -18.89 11.31 -2.10
C TRP A 188 -17.48 11.16 -2.67
N GLU A 189 -17.29 10.58 -3.86
CA GLU A 189 -15.96 10.46 -4.46
C GLU A 189 -15.26 11.82 -4.64
N MET A 190 -16.00 12.83 -5.12
CA MET A 190 -15.49 14.19 -5.25
C MET A 190 -15.13 14.78 -3.87
N VAL A 191 -16.01 14.62 -2.89
CA VAL A 191 -15.79 15.14 -1.52
C VAL A 191 -14.62 14.44 -0.84
N SER A 192 -14.49 13.12 -1.04
CA SER A 192 -13.41 12.29 -0.52
C SER A 192 -12.05 12.75 -1.05
N ALA A 193 -11.95 13.07 -2.34
CA ALA A 193 -10.71 13.59 -2.92
C ALA A 193 -10.29 14.94 -2.32
N ILE A 194 -11.26 15.84 -2.05
CA ILE A 194 -10.99 17.11 -1.36
C ILE A 194 -10.55 16.84 0.09
N PHE A 195 -11.21 15.89 0.76
CA PHE A 195 -10.92 15.52 2.13
C PHE A 195 -9.55 14.85 2.30
N ASP A 196 -9.03 14.14 1.28
CA ASP A 196 -7.66 13.63 1.28
C ASP A 196 -6.62 14.75 1.43
N GLY A 197 -6.87 15.92 0.83
CA GLY A 197 -6.06 17.11 1.04
C GLY A 197 -6.08 17.58 2.50
N CYS A 198 -7.25 17.52 3.15
CA CYS A 198 -7.41 17.87 4.56
C CYS A 198 -6.65 16.91 5.48
N LYS A 199 -6.72 15.60 5.20
CA LYS A 199 -5.93 14.58 5.92
C LYS A 199 -4.43 14.84 5.81
N MET A 200 -3.94 15.19 4.62
CA MET A 200 -2.50 15.44 4.44
C MET A 200 -2.06 16.74 5.13
N ALA A 201 -2.91 17.77 5.17
CA ALA A 201 -2.63 19.04 5.82
C ALA A 201 -2.72 19.00 7.35
N PHE A 202 -3.44 18.04 7.92
CA PHE A 202 -3.69 17.97 9.35
C PHE A 202 -2.40 17.72 10.15
N ASN A 203 -2.08 18.61 11.10
CA ASN A 203 -0.87 18.55 11.93
C ASN A 203 -1.15 18.21 13.41
N GLY A 204 -2.41 17.97 13.78
CA GLY A 204 -2.80 17.67 15.16
C GLY A 204 -3.27 18.85 15.99
N VAL A 205 -2.93 20.08 15.60
CA VAL A 205 -3.06 21.28 16.45
C VAL A 205 -3.91 22.36 15.79
N GLU A 206 -3.75 22.58 14.49
CA GLU A 206 -4.46 23.63 13.78
C GLU A 206 -5.73 23.08 13.11
N PRO A 207 -6.83 23.84 13.09
CA PRO A 207 -8.01 23.46 12.35
C PRO A 207 -7.71 23.41 10.84
N VAL A 208 -8.36 22.50 10.13
CA VAL A 208 -8.17 22.32 8.68
C VAL A 208 -9.35 22.90 7.92
N ASN A 209 -9.08 23.68 6.89
CA ASN A 209 -10.14 24.26 6.05
C ASN A 209 -10.63 23.24 5.04
N PHE A 210 -11.89 22.82 5.18
CA PHE A 210 -12.56 21.88 4.28
C PHE A 210 -13.53 22.64 3.38
N LYS A 211 -13.15 22.77 2.10
CA LYS A 211 -13.86 23.59 1.10
C LYS A 211 -14.66 22.67 0.18
N VAL A 212 -15.96 22.56 0.40
CA VAL A 212 -16.84 21.74 -0.43
C VAL A 212 -18.00 22.60 -0.93
N ILE A 213 -17.93 23.05 -2.18
CA ILE A 213 -18.85 24.04 -2.75
C ILE A 213 -20.31 23.57 -2.57
N PRO A 214 -21.21 24.42 -2.03
CA PRO A 214 -21.04 25.84 -1.69
C PRO A 214 -20.56 26.12 -0.26
N THR A 215 -20.28 25.10 0.53
CA THR A 215 -19.99 25.17 1.97
C THR A 215 -18.49 25.26 2.27
N PHE A 216 -18.14 26.09 3.25
CA PHE A 216 -16.80 26.18 3.81
C PHE A 216 -16.87 25.78 5.27
N MET A 217 -16.19 24.71 5.65
CA MET A 217 -16.14 24.22 7.02
C MET A 217 -14.72 24.30 7.56
N LYS A 218 -14.61 24.63 8.85
CA LYS A 218 -13.37 24.52 9.59
C LYS A 218 -13.45 23.24 10.42
N LEU A 219 -12.59 22.28 10.11
CA LEU A 219 -12.50 21.03 10.84
C LEU A 219 -11.56 21.23 12.03
N GLU A 220 -12.14 21.41 13.20
CA GLU A 220 -11.38 21.60 14.44
C GLU A 220 -10.49 20.37 14.75
N PRO A 221 -9.35 20.55 15.45
CA PRO A 221 -8.40 19.49 15.70
C PRO A 221 -9.02 18.24 16.31
N ASP A 222 -9.83 18.38 17.37
CA ASP A 222 -10.47 17.25 18.05
C ASP A 222 -11.37 16.44 17.11
N LEU A 223 -12.05 17.12 16.18
CA LEU A 223 -12.88 16.49 15.17
C LEU A 223 -12.02 15.72 14.16
N MET A 224 -10.95 16.35 13.64
CA MET A 224 -10.01 15.67 12.75
C MET A 224 -9.37 14.43 13.42
N GLN A 225 -8.93 14.54 14.67
CA GLN A 225 -8.41 13.40 15.43
C GLN A 225 -9.46 12.29 15.54
N SER A 226 -10.73 12.63 15.77
CA SER A 226 -11.80 11.65 15.85
C SER A 226 -11.97 10.81 14.57
N PHE A 227 -11.71 11.39 13.39
CA PHE A 227 -11.74 10.67 12.12
C PHE A 227 -10.59 9.67 11.98
N TYR A 228 -9.44 9.95 12.60
CA TYR A 228 -8.29 9.04 12.59
C TYR A 228 -8.34 7.96 13.67
N ARG A 229 -9.11 8.14 14.76
CA ARG A 229 -9.14 7.20 15.90
C ARG A 229 -9.34 5.74 15.48
N PRO A 230 -10.27 5.38 14.58
CA PRO A 230 -10.44 3.99 14.16
C PRO A 230 -9.19 3.42 13.49
N LEU A 231 -8.56 4.18 12.59
CA LEU A 231 -7.32 3.76 11.92
C LEU A 231 -6.16 3.63 12.93
N VAL A 232 -6.02 4.58 13.85
CA VAL A 232 -4.99 4.52 14.91
C VAL A 232 -5.16 3.27 15.76
N SER A 233 -6.38 2.97 16.21
CA SER A 233 -6.67 1.75 16.98
C SER A 233 -6.30 0.49 16.21
N ASN A 234 -6.77 0.39 14.96
CA ASN A 234 -6.51 -0.78 14.12
C ASN A 234 -5.02 -1.02 13.88
N VAL A 235 -4.23 0.04 13.63
CA VAL A 235 -2.79 -0.08 13.42
C VAL A 235 -2.07 -0.49 14.71
N LEU A 236 -2.50 0.01 15.87
CA LEU A 236 -1.95 -0.42 17.16
C LEU A 236 -2.29 -1.88 17.49
N ASP A 237 -3.50 -2.34 17.14
CA ASP A 237 -3.91 -3.73 17.32
C ASP A 237 -3.14 -4.67 16.37
N LEU A 238 -2.95 -4.26 15.11
CA LEU A 238 -2.11 -4.98 14.14
C LEU A 238 -0.66 -5.05 14.61
N PHE A 239 -0.11 -3.93 15.08
CA PHE A 239 1.21 -3.88 15.70
C PHE A 239 1.33 -4.88 16.85
N GLN A 240 0.37 -4.85 17.78
CA GLN A 240 0.42 -5.72 18.97
C GLN A 240 0.31 -7.21 18.60
N THR A 241 -0.54 -7.54 17.64
CA THR A 241 -0.71 -8.90 17.12
C THR A 241 0.59 -9.40 16.49
N GLN A 242 1.15 -8.63 15.56
CA GLN A 242 2.38 -8.97 14.86
C GLN A 242 3.59 -9.04 15.83
N TYR A 243 3.67 -8.11 16.80
CA TYR A 243 4.69 -8.12 17.85
C TYR A 243 4.62 -9.40 18.69
N ASN A 244 3.42 -9.81 19.10
CA ASN A 244 3.23 -11.02 19.89
C ASN A 244 3.65 -12.27 19.13
N HIS A 245 3.24 -12.43 17.86
CA HIS A 245 3.66 -13.55 17.02
C HIS A 245 5.19 -13.63 16.89
N ALA A 246 5.85 -12.49 16.68
CA ALA A 246 7.30 -12.43 16.58
C ALA A 246 7.99 -12.79 17.91
N LYS A 247 7.46 -12.29 19.02
CA LYS A 247 7.93 -12.60 20.38
C LYS A 247 7.77 -14.08 20.73
N GLU A 248 6.64 -14.69 20.38
CA GLU A 248 6.37 -16.13 20.58
C GLU A 248 7.37 -17.00 19.81
N ASN A 249 7.85 -16.53 18.66
CA ASN A 249 8.91 -17.16 17.88
C ASN A 249 10.34 -16.86 18.41
N GLY A 250 10.48 -16.17 19.54
CA GLY A 250 11.77 -15.81 20.12
C GLY A 250 12.47 -14.63 19.43
N CYS A 251 11.74 -13.88 18.60
CA CYS A 251 12.25 -12.74 17.84
C CYS A 251 11.45 -11.47 18.20
N PRO A 252 11.56 -10.94 19.42
CA PRO A 252 10.84 -9.72 19.78
C PRO A 252 11.34 -8.53 18.94
N PRO A 253 10.44 -7.78 18.25
CA PRO A 253 10.82 -6.61 17.48
C PRO A 253 11.50 -5.54 18.35
N ASN A 254 12.55 -4.92 17.81
CA ASN A 254 13.22 -3.77 18.38
C ASN A 254 13.15 -2.52 17.48
N HIS A 255 12.67 -2.68 16.24
CA HIS A 255 12.36 -1.58 15.33
C HIS A 255 10.92 -1.68 14.84
N LEU A 256 10.23 -0.54 14.81
CA LEU A 256 8.96 -0.34 14.12
C LEU A 256 9.19 0.60 12.93
N ILE A 257 8.77 0.18 11.75
CA ILE A 257 8.73 1.01 10.55
C ILE A 257 7.28 1.19 10.11
N LEU A 258 6.85 2.43 9.91
CA LEU A 258 5.58 2.74 9.26
C LEU A 258 5.79 3.23 7.83
N CYS A 259 5.02 2.72 6.89
CA CYS A 259 5.00 3.20 5.51
C CYS A 259 3.58 3.36 4.96
N GLY A 260 3.48 3.72 3.68
CA GLY A 260 2.22 3.99 3.00
C GLY A 260 1.66 5.40 3.23
N GLY A 261 0.45 5.65 2.72
CA GLY A 261 -0.16 6.98 2.63
C GLY A 261 -0.35 7.65 4.00
N PRO A 262 -1.15 7.08 4.91
CA PRO A 262 -1.27 7.49 6.31
C PRO A 262 0.05 7.83 7.02
N ALA A 263 1.13 7.08 6.84
CA ALA A 263 2.42 7.33 7.50
C ALA A 263 3.07 8.68 7.10
N ARG A 264 2.64 9.28 5.97
CA ARG A 264 3.05 10.63 5.54
C ARG A 264 2.51 11.72 6.47
N ASN A 265 1.35 11.50 7.08
CA ASN A 265 0.81 12.43 8.06
C ASN A 265 1.64 12.36 9.35
N MET A 266 2.28 13.49 9.71
CA MET A 266 3.19 13.55 10.86
C MET A 266 2.47 13.27 12.18
N TRP A 267 1.27 13.82 12.36
CA TRP A 267 0.50 13.63 13.59
C TRP A 267 0.11 12.16 13.78
N PHE A 268 -0.33 11.48 12.71
CA PHE A 268 -0.65 10.06 12.73
C PHE A 268 0.58 9.23 13.14
N PHE A 269 1.73 9.46 12.50
CA PHE A 269 2.98 8.76 12.83
C PHE A 269 3.39 8.98 14.29
N GLU A 270 3.44 10.24 14.76
CA GLU A 270 3.86 10.56 16.13
C GLU A 270 2.87 10.02 17.16
N THR A 271 1.58 9.92 16.82
CA THR A 271 0.57 9.28 17.68
C THR A 271 0.86 7.79 17.84
N ILE A 272 1.08 7.06 16.74
CA ILE A 272 1.43 5.63 16.82
C ILE A 272 2.74 5.42 17.57
N LYS A 273 3.78 6.19 17.24
CA LYS A 273 5.08 6.15 17.89
C LYS A 273 4.97 6.38 19.40
N LYS A 274 4.22 7.40 19.83
CA LYS A 274 4.02 7.69 21.25
C LYS A 274 3.39 6.51 21.98
N GLU A 275 2.32 5.94 21.43
CA GLU A 275 1.63 4.80 22.03
C GLU A 275 2.53 3.56 22.09
N VAL A 276 3.27 3.27 21.01
CA VAL A 276 4.22 2.14 20.96
C VAL A 276 5.36 2.33 21.95
N CYS A 277 6.03 3.49 21.95
CA CYS A 277 7.14 3.77 22.86
C CYS A 277 6.70 3.83 24.33
N SER A 278 5.44 4.16 24.63
CA SER A 278 4.91 4.10 26.00
C SER A 278 4.89 2.67 26.55
N ARG A 279 4.66 1.67 25.68
CA ARG A 279 4.60 0.25 26.02
C ARG A 279 5.95 -0.44 25.84
N TYR A 280 6.75 0.02 24.89
CA TYR A 280 8.04 -0.54 24.50
C TYR A 280 9.10 0.57 24.42
N PRO A 281 9.65 1.03 25.57
CA PRO A 281 10.54 2.20 25.61
C PRO A 281 11.84 2.07 24.81
N SER A 282 12.29 0.84 24.54
CA SER A 282 13.48 0.56 23.72
C SER A 282 13.17 0.43 22.22
N MET A 283 11.90 0.55 21.81
CA MET A 283 11.51 0.43 20.41
C MET A 283 11.96 1.65 19.62
N ILE A 284 12.74 1.42 18.57
CA ILE A 284 13.11 2.46 17.60
C ILE A 284 11.98 2.57 16.58
N CYS A 285 11.35 3.73 16.47
CA CYS A 285 10.23 3.95 15.56
C CYS A 285 10.62 4.91 14.44
N GLU A 286 10.53 4.42 13.20
CA GLU A 286 10.85 5.16 11.99
C GLU A 286 9.68 5.13 11.02
N ARG A 287 9.72 6.03 10.03
CA ARG A 287 8.83 5.98 8.89
C ARG A 287 9.61 6.09 7.61
N ILE A 288 9.16 5.36 6.60
CA ILE A 288 9.69 5.48 5.25
C ILE A 288 8.58 5.93 4.31
N PHE A 289 8.99 6.68 3.30
CA PHE A 289 8.11 7.03 2.21
C PHE A 289 8.56 6.23 1.01
N GLU A 290 7.64 5.41 0.49
CA GLU A 290 7.81 4.92 -0.86
C GLU A 290 8.00 6.10 -1.80
N CYS A 291 9.00 5.99 -2.66
CA CYS A 291 9.15 6.88 -3.79
C CYS A 291 8.07 6.49 -4.80
N SER A 292 6.81 6.83 -4.53
CA SER A 292 5.79 6.91 -5.57
C SER A 292 6.28 8.02 -6.50
N ARG A 293 7.11 7.66 -7.51
CA ARG A 293 7.50 8.60 -8.58
C ARG A 293 6.21 9.24 -9.09
N GLY A 294 6.25 10.56 -9.19
CA GLY A 294 5.07 11.42 -9.24
C GLY A 294 3.99 11.01 -10.25
N SER A 295 2.78 11.46 -9.93
CA SER A 295 1.59 11.55 -10.79
C SER A 295 0.99 10.24 -11.32
N GLY A 296 -0.18 9.89 -10.79
CA GLY A 296 -1.34 9.55 -11.61
C GLY A 296 -1.40 8.17 -12.28
N THR A 297 -0.43 7.28 -12.09
CA THR A 297 -0.53 5.90 -12.56
C THR A 297 -0.24 4.95 -11.41
N GLY A 298 -1.13 3.99 -11.19
CA GLY A 298 -0.95 2.93 -10.19
C GLY A 298 0.25 2.07 -10.59
N GLY A 299 1.44 2.51 -10.20
CA GLY A 299 2.69 1.84 -10.50
C GLY A 299 3.01 0.82 -9.43
N LEU A 300 2.98 -0.46 -9.81
CA LEU A 300 3.74 -1.50 -9.12
C LEU A 300 5.16 -1.00 -8.88
N ALA A 301 5.65 -1.15 -7.66
CA ALA A 301 7.07 -1.02 -7.37
C ALA A 301 7.81 -2.17 -8.07
N VAL A 302 8.54 -1.87 -9.14
CA VAL A 302 9.57 -2.78 -9.66
C VAL A 302 10.71 -2.73 -8.65
N CYS A 303 10.73 -3.67 -7.71
CA CYS A 303 11.90 -3.86 -6.85
C CYS A 303 13.08 -4.30 -7.72
N PRO A 304 14.24 -3.61 -7.70
CA PRO A 304 15.48 -4.21 -8.19
C PRO A 304 15.77 -5.47 -7.36
N GLU A 305 16.45 -6.44 -8.00
CA GLU A 305 16.72 -7.77 -7.41
C GLU A 305 17.17 -7.68 -5.94
N PRO A 306 16.62 -8.50 -5.02
CA PRO A 306 17.36 -8.79 -3.80
C PRO A 306 18.70 -9.41 -4.23
N PRO A 307 19.85 -8.97 -3.69
CA PRO A 307 21.16 -9.37 -4.18
C PRO A 307 21.43 -10.83 -3.81
N TYR A 308 20.91 -11.77 -4.59
CA TYR A 308 21.45 -13.11 -4.66
C TYR A 308 22.72 -13.04 -5.50
N ARG A 309 23.85 -12.81 -4.83
CA ARG A 309 25.17 -13.09 -5.42
C ARG A 309 25.12 -14.52 -5.95
N ALA A 310 25.22 -14.65 -7.27
CA ALA A 310 25.42 -15.91 -7.94
C ALA A 310 26.61 -16.62 -7.27
N ALA A 311 26.31 -17.73 -6.59
CA ALA A 311 27.33 -18.70 -6.27
C ALA A 311 27.73 -19.33 -7.60
N HIS A 312 29.02 -19.19 -7.93
CA HIS A 312 29.66 -19.90 -9.03
C HIS A 312 29.36 -21.41 -8.96
N CYS A 313 28.81 -21.93 -10.06
CA CYS A 313 29.16 -23.22 -10.67
C CYS A 313 28.93 -23.08 -12.17
#